data_AF-D5H5L9-F1
#
_entry.id   AF-D5H5L9-F1
#
_cell.length_a   1.000
_cell.length_b   1.000
_cell.length_c   1.000
_cell.angle_alpha   90.00
_cell.angle_beta   90.00
_cell.angle_gamma   90.00
#
_symmetry.space_group_name_H-M   'P 1'
#
loop_
_entity.id
_entity.type
_entity.pdbx_description
1 polymer ?
#
loop_
_entity_poly.entity_id
_entity_poly.type
_entity_poly.pdbx_seq_one_letter_code
_entity_poly.pdbx_strand_id
1 'polypeptide(L)'
;MADDSSSLPEPDPEQRSDPDPSPEPIDMLRPLFREEPLPPEGGEPPKMWLWILIFGVLLFSTFYLGAYMGDFSPDPWLQSPEPVAQRTGPPEPEPVSGAQVYSARCASCHQSNGQGISGAFPTLIGTRWVENKGQVIRILLHGLQGEIEVQGATYNGNMPAWGSTLSDKEIAAVITHIRQSWDNDYGEVTPDEVASVRAATEGRSDTWSPEELKASENQTVPGGNDDTAARGPSGAVGPALYDRLVAQASPNRMPAPAR
;
A
#
# COMPACT_ATOMS: atom_id res chain seq x y z
N MET A 1 105.99 29.38 3.83
CA MET A 1 106.67 30.57 4.40
C MET A 1 105.90 31.77 3.87
N ALA A 2 104.94 32.22 4.68
CA ALA A 2 104.91 33.54 5.34
C ALA A 2 104.34 34.61 4.39
N ASP A 3 103.06 34.96 4.53
CA ASP A 3 102.50 35.95 5.49
C ASP A 3 102.98 37.37 5.18
N ASP A 4 102.06 38.25 4.76
CA ASP A 4 101.94 39.60 5.33
C ASP A 4 100.55 40.22 5.07
N SER A 5 99.72 40.13 6.11
CA SER A 5 98.84 41.14 6.69
C SER A 5 98.53 42.49 5.99
N SER A 6 97.23 42.82 6.07
CA SER A 6 96.68 44.10 6.54
C SER A 6 96.53 45.29 5.58
N SER A 7 95.29 45.50 5.14
CA SER A 7 94.66 46.84 5.13
C SER A 7 93.14 46.70 4.97
N LEU A 8 92.40 46.81 6.08
CA LEU A 8 90.95 47.02 6.08
C LEU A 8 90.67 48.53 6.17
N PRO A 9 89.79 49.09 5.32
CA PRO A 9 89.27 50.45 5.53
C PRO A 9 88.10 50.46 6.54
N GLU A 10 88.06 51.54 7.32
CA GLU A 10 87.19 51.83 8.47
C GLU A 10 85.69 52.03 8.12
N PRO A 11 84.79 51.89 9.11
CA PRO A 11 83.35 51.92 8.90
C PRO A 11 82.77 53.34 8.76
N ASP A 12 81.78 53.48 7.88
CA ASP A 12 81.05 54.71 7.60
C ASP A 12 80.06 55.06 8.75
N PRO A 13 80.12 56.27 9.34
CA PRO A 13 79.32 56.65 10.49
C PRO A 13 78.07 57.43 10.06
N GLU A 14 77.05 56.74 9.54
CA GLU A 14 75.74 57.35 9.40
C GLU A 14 74.61 56.48 9.96
N GLN A 15 73.79 57.14 10.78
CA GLN A 15 72.41 56.81 11.10
C GLN A 15 72.15 55.84 12.26
N ARG A 16 72.37 56.42 13.45
CA ARG A 16 71.52 56.26 14.63
C ARG A 16 70.08 56.72 14.34
N SER A 17 69.12 56.09 15.05
CA SER A 17 67.79 56.55 15.51
C SER A 17 66.53 55.93 14.86
N ASP A 18 65.99 54.93 15.58
CA ASP A 18 64.59 54.77 16.06
C ASP A 18 63.42 54.59 15.05
N PRO A 19 62.20 54.19 15.50
CA PRO A 19 61.77 53.10 16.38
C PRO A 19 60.74 52.17 15.66
N ASP A 20 60.32 51.09 16.33
CA ASP A 20 59.29 50.13 15.90
C ASP A 20 58.01 50.77 15.30
N PRO A 21 57.61 50.40 14.06
CA PRO A 21 56.25 50.58 13.60
C PRO A 21 55.47 49.28 13.78
N SER A 22 54.53 49.29 14.71
CA SER A 22 53.38 48.38 14.67
C SER A 22 52.84 48.30 13.23
N PRO A 23 52.56 47.09 12.70
CA PRO A 23 52.28 46.94 11.28
C PRO A 23 51.02 47.72 10.89
N GLU A 24 51.11 48.50 9.81
CA GLU A 24 49.98 49.28 9.30
C GLU A 24 48.77 48.36 9.01
N PRO A 25 47.51 48.86 9.09
CA PRO A 25 46.31 48.06 8.85
C PRO A 25 46.32 47.32 7.49
N ILE A 26 47.01 47.89 6.51
CA ILE A 26 47.20 47.33 5.16
C ILE A 26 47.99 46.01 5.20
N ASP A 27 48.93 45.85 6.13
CA ASP A 27 49.75 44.64 6.27
C ASP A 27 48.97 43.47 6.87
N MET A 28 47.98 43.74 7.75
CA MET A 28 47.09 42.70 8.28
C MET A 28 46.06 42.22 7.25
N LEU A 29 45.79 43.01 6.21
CA LEU A 29 44.90 42.66 5.10
C LEU A 29 45.64 41.94 3.96
N ARG A 30 46.98 41.90 3.99
CA ARG A 30 47.83 41.18 3.02
C ARG A 30 47.48 39.69 2.85
N PRO A 31 47.04 38.93 3.87
CA PRO A 31 46.57 37.55 3.69
C PRO A 31 45.22 37.44 2.96
N LEU A 32 44.35 38.47 3.06
CA LEU A 32 43.05 38.50 2.36
C LEU A 32 43.21 38.82 0.88
N PHE A 33 44.22 39.61 0.50
CA PHE A 33 44.55 39.89 -0.90
C PHE A 33 45.47 38.83 -1.55
N ARG A 34 45.76 37.73 -0.84
CA ARG A 34 46.36 36.52 -1.43
C ARG A 34 45.26 35.65 -2.07
N GLU A 35 44.40 36.27 -2.86
CA GLU A 35 43.62 35.55 -3.85
C GLU A 35 44.60 35.17 -4.95
N GLU A 36 44.96 33.90 -4.99
CA GLU A 36 45.68 33.33 -6.13
C GLU A 36 44.95 33.80 -7.40
N PRO A 37 45.63 34.42 -8.38
CA PRO A 37 44.97 34.79 -9.63
C PRO A 37 44.35 33.52 -10.19
N LEU A 38 43.02 33.46 -10.21
CA LEU A 38 42.30 32.29 -10.68
C LEU A 38 42.88 31.92 -12.06
N PRO A 39 43.22 30.63 -12.29
CA PRO A 39 43.70 30.20 -13.59
C PRO A 39 42.73 30.75 -14.63
N PRO A 40 43.22 31.31 -15.76
CA PRO A 40 42.35 31.96 -16.73
C PRO A 40 41.21 31.00 -17.02
N GLU A 41 39.97 31.47 -16.84
CA GLU A 41 38.74 30.73 -17.13
C GLU A 41 38.64 30.55 -18.64
N GLY A 42 39.59 29.78 -19.19
CA GLY A 42 39.62 29.33 -20.55
C GLY A 42 38.51 28.32 -20.65
N GLY A 43 37.43 28.73 -21.32
CA GLY A 43 36.37 27.84 -21.75
C GLY A 43 36.92 26.78 -22.69
N GLU A 44 37.57 25.75 -22.14
CA GLU A 44 37.79 24.51 -22.85
C GLU A 44 36.40 24.03 -23.26
N PRO A 45 36.09 23.97 -24.58
CA PRO A 45 34.77 23.57 -24.99
C PRO A 45 34.51 22.18 -24.41
N PRO A 46 33.33 21.95 -23.80
CA PRO A 46 33.02 20.67 -23.20
C PRO A 46 33.26 19.56 -24.22
N LYS A 47 33.87 18.47 -23.75
CA LYS A 47 34.29 17.36 -24.61
C LYS A 47 33.12 16.90 -25.47
N MET A 48 33.34 16.70 -26.76
CA MET A 48 32.27 16.37 -27.73
C MET A 48 31.42 15.14 -27.34
N TRP A 49 31.97 14.18 -26.61
CA TRP A 49 31.22 13.02 -26.11
C TRP A 49 30.14 13.39 -25.08
N LEU A 50 30.34 14.46 -24.30
CA LEU A 50 29.36 14.96 -23.34
C LEU A 50 28.11 15.47 -24.05
N TRP A 51 28.28 16.16 -25.20
CA TRP A 51 27.18 16.55 -26.05
C TRP A 51 26.44 15.34 -26.62
N ILE A 52 27.16 14.32 -27.12
CA ILE A 52 26.54 13.09 -27.62
C ILE A 52 25.72 12.40 -26.53
N LEU A 53 26.21 12.35 -25.29
CA LEU A 53 25.48 11.80 -24.15
C LEU A 53 24.23 12.62 -23.86
N ILE A 54 24.35 13.95 -23.74
CA ILE A 54 23.22 14.85 -23.46
C ILE A 54 22.15 14.72 -24.53
N PHE A 55 22.51 14.78 -25.82
CA PHE A 55 21.56 14.61 -26.92
C PHE A 55 20.98 13.20 -26.97
N GLY A 56 21.76 12.16 -26.63
CA GLY A 56 21.29 10.79 -26.53
C GLY A 56 20.23 10.62 -25.44
N VAL A 57 20.45 11.20 -24.25
CA VAL A 57 19.48 11.18 -23.15
C VAL A 57 18.24 12.00 -23.51
N LEU A 58 18.40 13.17 -24.12
CA LEU A 58 17.26 13.98 -24.55
C LEU A 58 16.43 13.24 -25.60
N LEU A 59 17.06 12.67 -26.62
CA LEU A 59 16.36 11.93 -27.69
C LEU A 59 15.69 10.66 -27.15
N PHE A 60 16.39 9.90 -26.31
CA PHE A 60 15.82 8.72 -25.67
C PHE A 60 14.67 9.09 -24.75
N SER A 61 14.80 10.15 -23.96
CA SER A 61 13.75 10.63 -23.06
C SER A 61 12.53 11.12 -23.85
N THR A 62 12.70 11.90 -24.92
CA THR A 62 11.58 12.32 -25.78
C THR A 62 10.89 11.12 -26.44
N PHE A 63 11.65 10.15 -26.97
CA PHE A 63 11.08 8.94 -27.57
C PHE A 63 10.36 8.09 -26.52
N TYR A 64 10.97 7.88 -25.36
CA TYR A 64 10.40 7.09 -24.27
C TYR A 64 9.15 7.76 -23.70
N LEU A 65 9.16 9.07 -23.49
CA LEU A 65 7.97 9.80 -23.05
C LEU A 65 6.88 9.72 -24.12
N GLY A 66 7.18 9.95 -25.40
CA GLY A 66 6.16 9.84 -26.46
C GLY A 66 5.60 8.42 -26.67
N ALA A 67 6.42 7.39 -26.43
CA ALA A 67 6.00 6.00 -26.60
C ALA A 67 5.27 5.43 -25.39
N TYR A 68 5.56 5.90 -24.17
CA TYR A 68 5.07 5.28 -22.93
C TYR A 68 4.32 6.22 -21.99
N MET A 69 4.44 7.54 -22.16
CA MET A 69 3.58 8.51 -21.47
C MET A 69 2.55 8.96 -22.49
N GLY A 70 1.29 8.55 -22.29
CA GLY A 70 0.20 8.81 -23.22
C GLY A 70 0.01 10.29 -23.60
N ASP A 71 -0.90 10.54 -24.52
CA ASP A 71 -1.16 11.86 -25.13
C ASP A 71 -1.20 13.01 -24.10
N PHE A 72 -0.40 14.07 -24.33
CA PHE A 72 -0.32 15.27 -23.48
C PHE A 72 -1.51 16.22 -23.74
N SER A 73 -2.71 15.66 -23.91
CA SER A 73 -3.92 16.46 -24.07
C SER A 73 -4.27 17.14 -22.74
N PRO A 74 -4.54 18.46 -22.73
CA PRO A 74 -4.98 19.19 -21.54
C PRO A 74 -6.39 18.78 -21.08
N ASP A 75 -7.07 17.86 -21.79
CA ASP A 75 -8.36 17.29 -21.41
C ASP A 75 -8.19 15.89 -20.81
N PRO A 76 -8.18 15.74 -19.46
CA PRO A 76 -8.19 14.43 -18.80
C PRO A 76 -9.47 13.61 -19.09
N TRP A 77 -10.44 14.19 -19.81
CA TRP A 77 -11.74 13.61 -20.12
C TRP A 77 -11.83 13.03 -21.55
N LEU A 78 -10.83 13.24 -22.41
CA LEU A 78 -10.85 12.77 -23.80
C LEU A 78 -10.08 11.47 -24.06
N GLN A 79 -9.56 10.81 -23.01
CA GLN A 79 -9.30 9.37 -23.06
C GLN A 79 -10.63 8.60 -22.98
N SER A 80 -11.58 8.98 -23.83
CA SER A 80 -12.71 8.11 -24.13
C SER A 80 -12.11 6.92 -24.88
N PRO A 81 -12.29 5.67 -24.41
CA PRO A 81 -12.08 4.52 -25.27
C PRO A 81 -12.87 4.77 -26.56
N GLU A 82 -12.33 4.32 -27.70
CA GLU A 82 -12.94 4.42 -29.03
C GLU A 82 -14.47 4.44 -28.97
N PRO A 83 -15.18 5.27 -29.77
CA PRO A 83 -16.62 5.40 -29.66
C PRO A 83 -17.21 4.01 -29.74
N VAL A 84 -17.65 3.50 -28.58
CA VAL A 84 -18.35 2.24 -28.46
C VAL A 84 -19.52 2.44 -29.40
N ALA A 85 -19.51 1.74 -30.52
CA ALA A 85 -20.61 1.71 -31.47
C ALA A 85 -21.87 1.65 -30.62
N GLN A 86 -22.67 2.73 -30.69
CA GLN A 86 -23.78 2.98 -29.76
C GLN A 86 -24.57 1.69 -29.64
N ARG A 87 -24.40 0.99 -28.52
CA ARG A 87 -25.23 -0.17 -28.22
C ARG A 87 -26.61 0.43 -28.02
N THR A 88 -27.46 0.32 -29.04
CA THR A 88 -28.86 0.74 -29.00
C THR A 88 -29.66 -0.26 -28.16
N GLY A 89 -29.31 -0.34 -26.88
CA GLY A 89 -29.97 -1.14 -25.86
C GLY A 89 -29.85 -0.41 -24.51
N PRO A 90 -30.75 -0.69 -23.55
CA PRO A 90 -30.57 -0.21 -22.18
C PRO A 90 -29.15 -0.57 -21.70
N PRO A 91 -28.43 0.33 -21.00
CA PRO A 91 -27.12 -0.02 -20.46
C PRO A 91 -27.29 -1.26 -19.59
N GLU A 92 -26.73 -2.40 -20.03
CA GLU A 92 -26.54 -3.53 -19.13
C GLU A 92 -25.70 -3.02 -17.95
N PRO A 93 -26.07 -3.33 -16.71
CA PRO A 93 -25.30 -2.91 -15.56
C PRO A 93 -23.90 -3.52 -15.69
N GLU A 94 -22.90 -2.67 -15.91
CA GLU A 94 -21.49 -3.08 -15.94
C GLU A 94 -21.18 -3.91 -14.67
N PRO A 95 -20.54 -5.08 -14.82
CA PRO A 95 -20.26 -5.94 -13.68
C PRO A 95 -19.29 -5.24 -12.73
N VAL A 96 -19.71 -5.01 -11.49
CA VAL A 96 -18.84 -4.47 -10.45
C VAL A 96 -17.79 -5.52 -10.09
N SER A 97 -16.51 -5.17 -10.24
CA SER A 97 -15.42 -6.10 -9.92
C SER A 97 -15.17 -6.19 -8.41
N GLY A 98 -15.59 -7.30 -7.79
CA GLY A 98 -15.35 -7.55 -6.37
C GLY A 98 -13.86 -7.57 -6.00
N ALA A 99 -13.00 -8.03 -6.89
CA ALA A 99 -11.54 -8.04 -6.70
C ALA A 99 -10.95 -6.62 -6.63
N GLN A 100 -11.45 -5.70 -7.45
CA GLN A 100 -11.02 -4.29 -7.40
C GLN A 100 -11.46 -3.64 -6.09
N VAL A 101 -12.71 -3.85 -5.67
CA VAL A 101 -13.22 -3.35 -4.38
C VAL A 101 -12.38 -3.91 -3.23
N TYR A 102 -12.09 -5.22 -3.25
CA TYR A 102 -11.24 -5.86 -2.24
C TYR A 102 -9.85 -5.23 -2.18
N SER A 103 -9.17 -5.10 -3.33
CA SER A 103 -7.82 -4.53 -3.40
C SER A 103 -7.79 -3.07 -2.92
N ALA A 104 -8.84 -2.30 -3.19
CA ALA A 104 -8.89 -0.89 -2.85
C ALA A 104 -9.23 -0.63 -1.36
N ARG A 105 -10.03 -1.50 -0.74
CA ARG A 105 -10.63 -1.23 0.58
C ARG A 105 -10.30 -2.26 1.66
N CYS A 106 -10.15 -3.52 1.30
CA CYS A 106 -10.08 -4.63 2.26
C CYS A 106 -8.66 -5.16 2.44
N ALA A 107 -7.86 -5.15 1.37
CA ALA A 107 -6.52 -5.74 1.34
C ALA A 107 -5.51 -5.05 2.28
N SER A 108 -5.74 -3.79 2.66
CA SER A 108 -4.88 -3.06 3.61
C SER A 108 -4.85 -3.72 5.00
N CYS A 109 -5.95 -4.35 5.41
CA CYS A 109 -6.08 -5.04 6.70
C CYS A 109 -6.04 -6.57 6.53
N HIS A 110 -6.82 -7.11 5.60
CA HIS A 110 -6.94 -8.56 5.39
C HIS A 110 -5.87 -9.15 4.47
N GLN A 111 -4.92 -8.33 4.00
CA GLN A 111 -3.89 -8.69 3.04
C GLN A 111 -4.43 -9.06 1.66
N SER A 112 -3.59 -9.03 0.63
CA SER A 112 -3.99 -9.41 -0.74
C SER A 112 -4.40 -10.89 -0.85
N ASN A 113 -3.92 -11.73 0.06
CA ASN A 113 -4.19 -13.16 0.12
C ASN A 113 -5.30 -13.55 1.11
N GLY A 114 -5.98 -12.60 1.75
CA GLY A 114 -7.06 -12.88 2.69
C GLY A 114 -6.63 -13.52 4.03
N GLN A 115 -5.33 -13.71 4.28
CA GLN A 115 -4.84 -14.35 5.50
C GLN A 115 -4.87 -13.43 6.72
N GLY A 116 -4.96 -12.12 6.52
CA GLY A 116 -4.85 -11.14 7.59
C GLY A 116 -3.48 -11.16 8.28
N ILE A 117 -3.45 -10.71 9.52
CA ILE A 117 -2.26 -10.66 10.38
C ILE A 117 -2.65 -11.24 11.73
N SER A 118 -2.07 -12.38 12.11
CA SER A 118 -2.38 -13.06 13.38
C SER A 118 -2.27 -12.10 14.57
N GLY A 119 -3.31 -12.08 15.41
CA GLY A 119 -3.42 -11.20 16.57
C GLY A 119 -3.86 -9.75 16.29
N ALA A 120 -3.94 -9.32 15.02
CA ALA A 120 -4.37 -7.97 14.64
C ALA A 120 -5.57 -7.97 13.69
N PHE A 121 -5.47 -8.67 12.56
CA PHE A 121 -6.53 -8.77 11.55
C PHE A 121 -6.83 -10.23 11.24
N PRO A 122 -8.10 -10.68 11.37
CA PRO A 122 -8.44 -12.07 11.18
C PRO A 122 -8.31 -12.50 9.72
N THR A 123 -8.06 -13.79 9.53
CA THR A 123 -8.15 -14.47 8.23
C THR A 123 -9.59 -14.52 7.73
N LEU A 124 -9.78 -14.38 6.42
CA LEU A 124 -11.05 -14.56 5.73
C LEU A 124 -11.22 -15.97 5.15
N ILE A 125 -10.18 -16.79 5.23
CA ILE A 125 -10.12 -18.13 4.63
C ILE A 125 -10.73 -19.15 5.58
N GLY A 126 -11.69 -19.95 5.11
CA GLY A 126 -12.20 -21.10 5.85
C GLY A 126 -12.90 -20.75 7.17
N THR A 127 -13.52 -19.57 7.27
CA THR A 127 -14.13 -19.09 8.52
C THR A 127 -15.65 -19.07 8.48
N ARG A 128 -16.29 -19.43 9.60
CA ARG A 128 -17.75 -19.33 9.77
C ARG A 128 -18.29 -17.90 9.57
N TRP A 129 -17.46 -16.90 9.87
CA TRP A 129 -17.79 -15.48 9.74
C TRP A 129 -18.00 -15.06 8.29
N VAL A 130 -17.27 -15.68 7.35
CA VAL A 130 -17.42 -15.46 5.91
C VAL A 130 -18.45 -16.41 5.30
N GLU A 131 -18.54 -17.64 5.80
CA GLU A 131 -19.50 -18.66 5.33
C GLU A 131 -20.95 -18.22 5.51
N ASN A 132 -21.29 -17.63 6.66
CA ASN A 132 -22.65 -17.16 6.93
C ASN A 132 -22.93 -15.82 6.21
N LYS A 133 -23.81 -15.85 5.20
CA LYS A 133 -24.23 -14.66 4.43
C LYS A 133 -24.79 -13.55 5.32
N GLY A 134 -25.66 -13.90 6.26
CA GLY A 134 -26.28 -12.93 7.16
C GLY A 134 -25.27 -12.16 8.00
N GLN A 135 -24.25 -12.84 8.51
CA GLN A 135 -23.19 -12.23 9.31
C GLN A 135 -22.29 -11.35 8.46
N VAL A 136 -21.73 -11.87 7.36
CA VAL A 136 -20.76 -11.13 6.54
C VAL A 136 -21.38 -9.86 5.94
N ILE A 137 -22.66 -9.90 5.53
CA ILE A 137 -23.36 -8.72 5.01
C ILE A 137 -23.54 -7.67 6.12
N ARG A 138 -23.99 -8.07 7.33
CA ARG A 138 -24.16 -7.16 8.47
C ARG A 138 -22.84 -6.52 8.91
N ILE A 139 -21.75 -7.29 8.91
CA ILE A 139 -20.40 -6.81 9.22
C ILE A 139 -19.95 -5.75 8.20
N LEU A 140 -20.16 -5.96 6.90
CA LEU A 140 -19.77 -4.94 5.91
C LEU A 140 -20.65 -3.69 5.97
N LEU A 141 -21.95 -3.84 6.23
CA LEU A 141 -22.86 -2.69 6.31
C LEU A 141 -22.54 -1.80 7.51
N HIS A 142 -22.31 -2.38 8.69
CA HIS A 142 -22.29 -1.65 9.97
C HIS A 142 -20.98 -1.79 10.75
N GLY A 143 -20.03 -2.58 10.27
CA GLY A 143 -18.77 -2.85 10.97
C GLY A 143 -18.92 -3.91 12.07
N LEU A 144 -17.79 -4.23 12.69
CA LEU A 144 -17.67 -5.22 13.76
C LEU A 144 -16.70 -4.73 14.82
N GLN A 145 -17.13 -4.74 16.08
CA GLN A 145 -16.29 -4.38 17.22
C GLN A 145 -16.48 -5.40 18.35
N GLY A 146 -15.36 -5.81 18.95
CA GLY A 146 -15.35 -6.70 20.11
C GLY A 146 -14.45 -7.90 19.94
N GLU A 147 -14.46 -8.77 20.95
CA GLU A 147 -13.60 -9.95 20.97
C GLU A 147 -14.17 -11.09 20.13
N ILE A 148 -13.47 -11.45 19.05
CA ILE A 148 -13.81 -12.60 18.21
C ILE A 148 -12.72 -13.67 18.28
N GLU A 149 -13.15 -14.92 18.15
CA GLU A 149 -12.26 -16.04 17.92
C GLU A 149 -12.36 -16.49 16.47
N VAL A 150 -11.20 -16.57 15.81
CA VAL A 150 -11.06 -17.06 14.43
C VAL A 150 -9.90 -18.04 14.40
N GLN A 151 -10.21 -19.31 14.11
CA GLN A 151 -9.25 -20.42 14.04
C GLN A 151 -8.32 -20.53 15.27
N GLY A 152 -8.88 -20.37 16.48
CA GLY A 152 -8.14 -20.49 17.74
C GLY A 152 -7.29 -19.27 18.12
N ALA A 153 -7.32 -18.20 17.33
CA ALA A 153 -6.74 -16.91 17.69
C ALA A 153 -7.84 -15.92 18.09
N THR A 154 -7.57 -15.15 19.15
CA THR A 154 -8.45 -14.09 19.66
C THR A 154 -8.08 -12.75 19.04
N TYR A 155 -9.08 -12.01 18.57
CA TYR A 155 -8.92 -10.68 17.99
C TYR A 155 -9.88 -9.73 18.70
N ASN A 156 -9.39 -8.57 19.11
CA ASN A 156 -10.21 -7.49 19.67
C ASN A 156 -9.98 -6.21 18.87
N GLY A 157 -10.45 -6.24 17.62
CA GLY A 157 -10.28 -5.16 16.65
C GLY A 157 -11.58 -4.40 16.40
N ASN A 158 -11.46 -3.32 15.63
CA ASN A 158 -12.59 -2.57 15.11
C ASN A 158 -12.54 -2.58 13.57
N MET A 159 -13.50 -3.26 12.94
CA MET A 159 -13.70 -3.23 11.50
C MET A 159 -14.70 -2.13 11.15
N PRO A 160 -14.32 -1.13 10.32
CA PRO A 160 -15.20 -0.01 9.99
C PRO A 160 -16.41 -0.45 9.17
N ALA A 161 -17.50 0.32 9.30
CA ALA A 161 -18.69 0.18 8.49
C ALA A 161 -18.46 0.71 7.06
N TRP A 162 -18.96 -0.02 6.06
CA TRP A 162 -18.88 0.37 4.64
C TRP A 162 -20.24 0.66 4.03
N GLY A 163 -21.34 0.44 4.76
CA GLY A 163 -22.69 0.60 4.24
C GLY A 163 -23.01 2.00 3.70
N SER A 164 -22.40 3.06 4.25
CA SER A 164 -22.60 4.43 3.77
C SER A 164 -21.75 4.79 2.54
N THR A 165 -20.69 4.02 2.27
CA THR A 165 -19.68 4.34 1.24
C THR A 165 -19.80 3.44 0.02
N LEU A 166 -20.20 2.18 0.21
CA LEU A 166 -20.35 1.19 -0.85
C LEU A 166 -21.82 0.92 -1.15
N SER A 167 -22.14 0.84 -2.43
CA SER A 167 -23.44 0.41 -2.93
C SER A 167 -23.68 -1.07 -2.67
N ASP A 168 -24.95 -1.50 -2.72
CA ASP A 168 -25.32 -2.92 -2.55
C ASP A 168 -24.63 -3.83 -3.57
N LYS A 169 -24.42 -3.34 -4.79
CA LYS A 169 -23.70 -4.06 -5.84
C LYS A 169 -22.22 -4.25 -5.51
N GLU A 170 -21.56 -3.21 -4.98
CA GLU A 170 -20.15 -3.31 -4.57
C GLU A 170 -19.96 -4.24 -3.38
N ILE A 171 -20.86 -4.16 -2.39
CA ILE A 171 -20.85 -5.04 -1.22
C ILE A 171 -21.10 -6.50 -1.65
N ALA A 172 -22.11 -6.75 -2.48
CA ALA A 172 -22.38 -8.09 -3.00
C ALA A 172 -21.18 -8.65 -3.80
N ALA A 173 -20.58 -7.82 -4.66
CA ALA A 173 -19.43 -8.22 -5.46
C ALA A 173 -18.20 -8.55 -4.60
N VAL A 174 -17.85 -7.72 -3.61
CA VAL A 174 -16.68 -7.98 -2.75
C VAL A 174 -16.88 -9.18 -1.84
N ILE A 175 -18.09 -9.37 -1.29
CA ILE A 175 -18.41 -10.56 -0.49
C ILE A 175 -18.33 -11.81 -1.36
N THR A 176 -18.88 -11.78 -2.57
CA THR A 176 -18.79 -12.88 -3.53
C THR A 176 -17.35 -13.22 -3.86
N HIS A 177 -16.52 -12.20 -4.13
CA HIS A 177 -15.08 -12.41 -4.37
C HIS A 177 -14.40 -13.10 -3.18
N ILE A 178 -14.64 -12.63 -1.94
CA ILE A 178 -14.06 -13.24 -0.73
C ILE A 178 -14.53 -14.70 -0.56
N ARG A 179 -15.82 -14.97 -0.82
CA ARG A 179 -16.46 -16.29 -0.67
C ARG A 179 -16.05 -17.32 -1.71
N GLN A 180 -15.45 -16.89 -2.81
CA GLN A 180 -14.98 -17.73 -3.92
C GLN A 180 -13.45 -17.73 -4.07
N SER A 181 -12.75 -16.97 -3.23
CA SER A 181 -11.28 -16.85 -3.27
C SER A 181 -10.63 -17.71 -2.19
N TRP A 182 -9.36 -18.07 -2.40
CA TRP A 182 -8.50 -18.75 -1.42
C TRP A 182 -9.12 -20.04 -0.86
N ASP A 183 -9.67 -20.87 -1.74
CA ASP A 183 -10.35 -22.13 -1.43
C ASP A 183 -11.67 -22.00 -0.64
N ASN A 184 -12.18 -20.77 -0.47
CA ASN A 184 -13.56 -20.58 -0.06
C ASN A 184 -14.49 -21.01 -1.21
N ASP A 185 -15.48 -21.85 -0.90
CA ASP A 185 -16.55 -22.24 -1.81
C ASP A 185 -17.90 -22.10 -1.10
N TYR A 186 -18.26 -20.85 -0.81
CA TYR A 186 -19.50 -20.53 -0.09
C TYR A 186 -20.61 -20.01 -1.02
N GLY A 187 -20.38 -19.98 -2.33
CA GLY A 187 -21.32 -19.42 -3.30
C GLY A 187 -21.43 -17.88 -3.26
N GLU A 188 -22.19 -17.33 -4.19
CA GLU A 188 -22.34 -15.89 -4.39
C GLU A 188 -23.34 -15.22 -3.43
N VAL A 189 -23.19 -13.90 -3.28
CA VAL A 189 -24.14 -13.02 -2.61
C VAL A 189 -24.69 -12.03 -3.62
N THR A 190 -26.02 -11.88 -3.66
CA THR A 190 -26.68 -11.00 -4.62
C THR A 190 -26.89 -9.59 -4.06
N PRO A 191 -27.01 -8.55 -4.92
CA PRO A 191 -27.35 -7.20 -4.46
C PRO A 191 -28.68 -7.14 -3.70
N ASP A 192 -29.65 -7.97 -4.07
CA ASP A 192 -30.96 -8.02 -3.41
C ASP A 192 -30.88 -8.57 -1.98
N GLU A 193 -30.01 -9.56 -1.75
CA GLU A 193 -29.71 -10.06 -0.40
C GLU A 193 -29.11 -8.95 0.48
N VAL A 194 -28.19 -8.15 -0.07
CA VAL A 194 -27.58 -7.02 0.63
C VAL A 194 -28.62 -5.93 0.93
N ALA A 195 -29.42 -5.56 -0.07
CA ALA A 195 -30.49 -4.56 0.09
C ALA A 195 -31.51 -4.98 1.16
N SER A 196 -31.85 -6.27 1.22
CA SER A 196 -32.77 -6.81 2.22
C SER A 196 -32.22 -6.69 3.64
N VAL A 197 -30.94 -7.03 3.85
CA VAL A 197 -30.28 -6.85 5.15
C VAL A 197 -30.13 -5.37 5.50
N ARG A 198 -29.83 -4.51 4.52
CA ARG A 198 -29.73 -3.07 4.72
C ARG A 198 -31.06 -2.48 5.19
N ALA A 199 -32.17 -2.82 4.55
CA ALA A 199 -33.50 -2.40 4.97
C ALA A 199 -33.84 -2.91 6.38
N ALA A 200 -33.50 -4.17 6.69
CA ALA A 200 -33.71 -4.74 8.02
C ALA A 200 -32.88 -4.06 9.12
N THR A 201 -31.84 -3.29 8.76
CA THR A 201 -30.90 -2.67 9.69
C THR A 201 -30.81 -1.15 9.53
N GLU A 202 -31.74 -0.53 8.81
CA GLU A 202 -31.72 0.90 8.43
C GLU A 202 -31.68 1.86 9.64
N GLY A 203 -32.27 1.44 10.78
CA GLY A 203 -32.27 2.22 12.02
C GLY A 203 -31.05 2.05 12.90
N ARG A 204 -30.08 1.22 12.52
CA ARG A 204 -28.89 0.92 13.33
C ARG A 204 -27.73 1.82 12.91
N SER A 205 -27.17 2.55 13.87
CA SER A 205 -25.93 3.33 13.71
C SER A 205 -24.72 2.68 14.37
N ASP A 206 -24.95 1.71 15.25
CA ASP A 206 -23.90 1.12 16.09
C ASP A 206 -23.27 -0.09 15.42
N THR A 207 -21.96 -0.26 15.63
CA THR A 207 -21.21 -1.44 15.19
C THR A 207 -21.77 -2.71 15.82
N TRP A 208 -21.64 -3.84 15.13
CA TRP A 208 -22.07 -5.12 15.67
C TRP A 208 -21.12 -5.66 16.73
N SER A 209 -21.67 -6.26 17.78
CA SER A 209 -20.92 -7.14 18.67
C SER A 209 -20.91 -8.60 18.15
N PRO A 210 -19.87 -9.38 18.50
CA PRO A 210 -19.80 -10.80 18.15
C PRO A 210 -20.96 -11.64 18.68
N GLU A 211 -21.50 -11.28 19.85
CA GLU A 211 -22.62 -11.95 20.50
C GLU A 211 -23.92 -11.68 19.74
N GLU A 212 -24.16 -10.43 19.34
CA GLU A 212 -25.34 -10.03 18.58
C GLU A 212 -25.39 -10.72 17.21
N LEU A 213 -24.25 -10.81 16.51
CA LEU A 213 -24.18 -11.49 15.21
C LEU A 213 -24.39 -13.00 15.29
N LYS A 214 -24.09 -13.60 16.45
CA LYS A 214 -24.35 -15.03 16.70
C LYS A 214 -25.81 -15.30 17.06
N ALA A 215 -26.63 -14.29 17.35
CA ALA A 215 -28.06 -14.48 17.55
C ALA A 215 -28.72 -15.03 16.27
N SER A 216 -29.65 -15.98 16.41
CA SER A 216 -30.26 -16.70 15.28
C SER A 216 -30.97 -15.77 14.28
N GLU A 217 -31.56 -14.68 14.77
CA GLU A 217 -32.18 -13.62 13.95
C GLU A 217 -31.19 -12.89 13.01
N ASN A 218 -29.90 -12.89 13.36
CA ASN A 218 -28.85 -12.22 12.60
C ASN A 218 -28.03 -13.19 11.72
N GLN A 219 -28.32 -14.48 11.79
CA GLN A 219 -27.65 -15.50 10.99
C GLN A 219 -28.29 -15.73 9.62
N THR A 220 -29.50 -15.21 9.38
CA THR A 220 -30.22 -15.37 8.11
C THR A 220 -30.30 -14.06 7.32
N VAL A 221 -30.50 -14.19 6.01
CA VAL A 221 -30.79 -13.06 5.12
C VAL A 221 -32.32 -12.92 5.03
N PRO A 222 -32.92 -11.81 5.46
CA PRO A 222 -34.35 -11.61 5.35
C PRO A 222 -34.80 -11.69 3.89
N GLY A 223 -35.79 -12.54 3.58
CA GLY A 223 -36.32 -12.69 2.22
C GLY A 223 -35.41 -13.45 1.24
N GLY A 224 -34.29 -14.00 1.69
CA GLY A 224 -33.43 -14.85 0.87
C GLY A 224 -34.04 -16.22 0.63
N ASN A 225 -33.91 -16.72 -0.61
CA ASN A 225 -34.11 -18.14 -0.89
C ASN A 225 -32.90 -18.89 -0.34
N ASP A 226 -33.01 -19.43 0.87
CA ASP A 226 -31.95 -20.20 1.51
C ASP A 226 -31.73 -21.54 0.75
N ASP A 227 -30.98 -21.50 -0.35
CA ASP A 227 -30.44 -22.70 -1.00
C ASP A 227 -29.46 -23.47 -0.07
N THR A 228 -29.11 -22.88 1.07
CA THR A 228 -28.39 -23.52 2.18
C THR A 228 -29.27 -24.49 2.98
N ALA A 229 -30.60 -24.33 2.97
CA ALA A 229 -31.53 -25.25 3.63
C ALA A 229 -31.96 -26.43 2.73
N ALA A 230 -31.88 -26.28 1.39
CA ALA A 230 -32.36 -27.28 0.43
C ALA A 230 -31.29 -28.28 -0.04
N ARG A 231 -30.01 -28.07 0.26
CA ARG A 231 -28.94 -29.03 -0.04
C ARG A 231 -28.73 -29.98 1.14
N GLY A 232 -29.47 -31.09 1.13
CA GLY A 232 -29.10 -32.29 1.86
C GLY A 232 -27.66 -32.73 1.54
N PRO A 233 -27.04 -33.62 2.34
CA PRO A 233 -25.59 -33.79 2.43
C PRO A 233 -25.04 -34.43 1.16
N SER A 234 -24.72 -33.60 0.17
CA SER A 234 -23.99 -33.99 -1.02
C SER A 234 -22.58 -33.45 -0.92
N GLY A 235 -21.67 -34.34 -0.50
CA GLY A 235 -20.27 -34.27 -0.89
C GLY A 235 -19.43 -33.12 -0.34
N ALA A 236 -19.09 -33.20 0.94
CA ALA A 236 -17.82 -32.71 1.49
C ALA A 236 -17.43 -31.24 1.19
N VAL A 237 -18.23 -30.29 1.68
CA VAL A 237 -17.80 -28.90 1.84
C VAL A 237 -18.25 -28.45 3.24
N GLY A 238 -17.29 -28.15 4.12
CA GLY A 238 -17.50 -27.91 5.56
C GLY A 238 -17.24 -29.14 6.46
N PRO A 239 -17.07 -28.90 7.78
CA PRO A 239 -16.19 -29.52 8.82
C PRO A 239 -14.98 -30.40 8.44
N ALA A 240 -15.06 -31.15 7.34
CA ALA A 240 -14.07 -32.12 6.91
C ALA A 240 -12.73 -31.50 6.45
N LEU A 241 -12.71 -30.21 6.09
CA LEU A 241 -11.47 -29.49 5.77
C LEU A 241 -10.76 -29.03 7.05
N TYR A 242 -11.51 -28.51 8.03
CA TYR A 242 -10.98 -28.19 9.36
C TYR A 242 -10.41 -29.44 10.03
N ASP A 243 -11.17 -30.55 10.04
CA ASP A 243 -10.71 -31.82 10.59
C ASP A 243 -9.49 -32.37 9.83
N ARG A 244 -9.39 -32.16 8.51
CA ARG A 244 -8.20 -32.53 7.72
C ARG A 244 -6.98 -31.68 8.04
N LEU A 245 -7.14 -30.36 8.16
CA LEU A 245 -6.06 -29.44 8.51
C LEU A 245 -5.57 -29.69 9.94
N VAL A 246 -6.49 -29.90 10.89
CA VAL A 246 -6.18 -30.26 12.28
C VAL A 246 -5.52 -31.65 12.37
N ALA A 247 -5.98 -32.63 11.59
CA ALA A 247 -5.37 -33.96 11.55
C ALA A 247 -3.97 -33.95 10.93
N GLN A 248 -3.71 -33.12 9.92
CA GLN A 248 -2.39 -32.97 9.31
C GLN A 248 -1.40 -32.20 10.21
N ALA A 249 -1.90 -31.36 11.13
CA ALA A 249 -1.09 -30.57 12.05
C ALA A 249 -0.66 -31.31 13.35
N SER A 250 -1.12 -32.55 13.59
CA SER A 250 -0.94 -33.22 14.89
C SER A 250 -0.20 -34.57 14.78
N PRO A 251 1.15 -34.60 14.68
CA PRO A 251 1.92 -35.81 14.38
C PRO A 251 2.19 -36.71 15.59
N ASN A 252 1.29 -36.78 16.59
CA ASN A 252 1.38 -37.76 17.68
C ASN A 252 0.09 -37.80 18.52
N ARG A 253 -0.82 -38.73 18.21
CA ARG A 253 -1.80 -39.21 19.19
C ARG A 253 -1.91 -40.73 19.11
N MET A 254 -1.18 -41.40 20.01
CA MET A 254 -1.33 -42.84 20.20
C MET A 254 -2.76 -43.17 20.67
N PRO A 255 -3.38 -44.26 20.17
CA PRO A 255 -4.70 -44.67 20.64
C PRO A 255 -4.62 -45.14 22.10
N ALA A 256 -5.54 -44.65 22.92
CA ALA A 256 -5.69 -45.08 24.32
C ALA A 256 -6.20 -46.53 24.41
N PRO A 257 -5.76 -47.32 25.41
CA PRO A 257 -6.15 -48.72 25.53
C PRO A 257 -7.61 -48.87 25.97
N ALA A 258 -8.33 -49.75 25.26
CA ALA A 258 -9.69 -50.15 25.60
C ALA A 258 -9.72 -50.88 26.96
N ARG A 259 -10.70 -50.54 27.79
CA ARG A 259 -11.06 -51.27 29.02
C ARG A 259 -12.02 -52.40 28.70
#